data_AF-A0A951Z6X8-F1
#
_entry.id   AF-A0A951Z6X8-F1
#
_cell.length_a   1.000
_cell.length_b   1.000
_cell.length_c   1.000
_cell.angle_alpha   90.00
_cell.angle_beta   90.00
_cell.angle_gamma   90.00
#
_symmetry.space_group_name_H-M   'P 1'
#
loop_
_entity.id
_entity.type
_entity.pdbx_description
1 polymer ?
#
loop_
_entity_poly.entity_id
_entity_poly.type
_entity_poly.pdbx_seq_one_letter_code
_entity_poly.pdbx_strand_id
1 'polypeptide(L)'
;TGMGGHEEKNERALDLMRAQAAVAQHPEFKGNVAFVGTRAFWRPAEVSPSDQGYHWNSSGETYYLIGDAMGHAMLDLLRGKR
;
A
#
# COMPACT_ATOMS: atom_id res chain seq x y z
N THR A 1 0.11 -0.34 -3.84
CA THR A 1 1.24 -0.25 -2.90
C THR A 1 2.36 0.54 -3.56
N GLY A 2 3.25 1.18 -2.82
CA GLY A 2 4.47 1.78 -3.40
C GLY A 2 4.97 3.07 -2.74
N MET A 3 6.29 3.11 -2.52
CA MET A 3 7.06 4.30 -2.14
C MET A 3 7.20 5.22 -3.37
N GLY A 4 7.44 6.53 -3.18
CA GLY A 4 7.44 7.52 -4.27
C GLY A 4 6.05 8.01 -4.70
N GLY A 5 4.98 7.44 -4.12
CA GLY A 5 3.62 7.92 -4.31
C GLY A 5 3.12 7.78 -5.75
N HIS A 6 2.15 8.62 -6.14
CA HIS A 6 1.58 8.59 -7.48
C HIS A 6 2.54 9.06 -8.58
N GLU A 7 3.60 9.76 -8.20
CA GLU A 7 4.62 10.30 -9.13
C GLU A 7 5.75 9.31 -9.46
N GLU A 8 5.74 8.10 -8.89
CA GLU A 8 6.70 7.04 -9.25
C GLU A 8 6.64 6.72 -10.75
N LYS A 9 7.82 6.70 -11.38
CA LYS A 9 8.05 6.50 -12.83
C LYS A 9 8.98 5.32 -13.13
N ASN A 10 9.66 4.77 -12.13
CA ASN A 10 10.53 3.63 -12.30
C ASN A 10 9.71 2.41 -12.76
N GLU A 11 9.92 1.97 -14.00
CA GLU A 11 9.15 0.89 -14.61
C GLU A 11 9.19 -0.39 -13.78
N ARG A 12 10.35 -0.75 -13.23
CA ARG A 12 10.49 -1.93 -12.37
C ARG A 12 9.68 -1.80 -11.08
N ALA A 13 9.66 -0.60 -10.48
CA ALA A 13 8.84 -0.35 -9.30
C ALA A 13 7.35 -0.44 -9.64
N LEU A 14 6.92 0.17 -10.74
CA LEU A 14 5.54 0.11 -11.21
C LEU A 14 5.10 -1.32 -11.55
N ASP A 15 5.96 -2.11 -12.19
CA ASP A 15 5.72 -3.53 -12.49
C ASP A 15 5.53 -4.35 -11.22
N LEU A 16 6.39 -4.14 -10.23
CA LEU A 16 6.27 -4.78 -8.92
C LEU A 16 4.94 -4.41 -8.25
N MET A 17 4.56 -3.13 -8.26
CA MET A 17 3.30 -2.66 -7.67
C MET A 17 2.08 -3.27 -8.37
N ARG A 18 2.12 -3.39 -9.71
CA ARG A 18 1.06 -4.04 -10.49
C ARG A 18 0.97 -5.53 -10.17
N ALA A 19 2.11 -6.23 -10.12
CA ALA A 19 2.15 -7.64 -9.77
C ALA A 19 1.59 -7.90 -8.36
N GLN A 20 1.96 -7.07 -7.37
CA GLN A 20 1.42 -7.16 -6.01
C GLN A 20 -0.10 -6.94 -5.96
N ALA A 21 -0.63 -6.01 -6.76
CA ALA A 21 -2.07 -5.76 -6.84
C ALA A 21 -2.83 -6.93 -7.50
N ALA A 22 -2.24 -7.53 -8.54
CA ALA A 22 -2.85 -8.59 -9.32
C ALA A 22 -3.18 -9.84 -8.49
N VAL A 23 -2.38 -10.15 -7.46
CA VAL A 23 -2.61 -11.31 -6.58
C VAL A 23 -4.03 -11.31 -6.01
N ALA A 24 -4.53 -10.18 -5.54
CA ALA A 24 -5.89 -10.11 -4.96
C ALA A 24 -7.02 -10.29 -5.99
N GLN A 25 -6.72 -10.27 -7.29
CA GLN A 25 -7.70 -10.44 -8.38
C GLN A 25 -7.83 -11.89 -8.86
N HIS A 26 -6.95 -12.79 -8.41
CA HIS A 26 -7.02 -14.20 -8.74
C HIS A 26 -8.31 -14.84 -8.20
N PRO A 27 -9.09 -15.57 -9.03
CA PRO A 27 -10.34 -16.19 -8.60
C PRO A 27 -10.21 -17.07 -7.36
N GLU A 28 -9.10 -17.82 -7.25
CA GLU A 28 -8.79 -18.70 -6.11
C GLU A 28 -8.55 -17.95 -4.80
N PHE A 29 -8.29 -16.64 -4.85
CA PHE A 29 -8.03 -15.81 -3.69
C PHE A 29 -9.18 -14.89 -3.30
N LYS A 30 -10.27 -14.91 -4.09
CA LYS A 30 -11.47 -14.09 -3.83
C LYS A 30 -12.02 -14.36 -2.42
N GLY A 31 -12.21 -13.28 -1.65
CA GLY A 31 -12.74 -13.35 -0.28
C GLY A 31 -11.74 -13.77 0.79
N ASN A 32 -10.49 -14.08 0.42
CA ASN A 32 -9.45 -14.46 1.39
C ASN A 32 -8.16 -13.62 1.28
N VAL A 33 -7.97 -12.90 0.18
CA VAL A 33 -6.87 -11.96 -0.02
C VAL A 33 -7.42 -10.59 -0.39
N ALA A 34 -6.83 -9.54 0.17
CA ALA A 34 -7.12 -8.15 -0.17
C ALA A 34 -5.83 -7.40 -0.49
N PHE A 35 -5.93 -6.38 -1.33
CA PHE A 35 -4.83 -5.48 -1.67
C PHE A 35 -5.14 -4.06 -1.17
N VAL A 36 -4.13 -3.41 -0.59
CA VAL A 36 -4.21 -2.01 -0.15
C VAL A 36 -3.29 -1.14 -1.00
N GLY A 37 -3.87 -0.13 -1.63
CA GLY A 37 -3.17 0.85 -2.46
C GLY A 37 -2.42 1.90 -1.64
N THR A 38 -1.21 1.61 -1.16
CA THR A 38 -0.49 2.54 -0.26
C THR A 38 0.17 3.77 -0.93
N ARG A 39 0.10 3.93 -2.26
CA ARG A 39 0.73 5.07 -2.97
C ARG A 39 0.11 6.42 -2.58
N ALA A 40 -1.18 6.42 -2.24
CA ALA A 40 -1.90 7.61 -1.79
C ALA A 40 -1.44 8.12 -0.41
N PHE A 41 -0.77 7.26 0.36
CA PHE A 41 -0.31 7.59 1.71
C PHE A 41 1.10 8.16 1.74
N TRP A 42 1.78 8.22 0.59
CA TRP A 42 3.12 8.79 0.50
C TRP A 42 3.14 10.24 0.99
N ARG A 43 4.18 10.57 1.77
CA ARG A 43 4.52 11.94 2.17
C ARG A 43 5.93 12.23 1.68
N PRO A 44 6.15 13.35 0.97
CA PRO A 44 7.47 13.66 0.44
C PRO A 44 8.40 14.11 1.58
N ALA A 45 9.71 14.14 1.31
CA ALA A 45 10.73 14.32 2.34
C ALA A 45 10.62 15.69 3.04
N GLU A 46 10.14 16.70 2.32
CA GLU A 46 10.01 18.09 2.80
C GLU A 46 9.02 18.24 3.96
N VAL A 47 8.11 17.27 4.13
CA VAL A 47 7.10 17.27 5.19
C VAL A 47 7.26 16.07 6.14
N SER A 48 8.43 15.41 6.11
CA SER A 48 8.67 14.16 6.80
C SER A 48 9.94 14.19 7.65
N PRO A 49 10.09 13.32 8.67
CA PRO A 49 11.26 13.33 9.55
C PRO A 49 12.60 12.94 8.88
N SER A 50 12.58 12.26 7.73
CA SER A 50 13.79 11.87 7.01
C SER A 50 13.62 11.90 5.49
N ASP A 51 14.74 11.90 4.76
CA ASP A 51 14.79 11.69 3.31
C ASP A 51 15.22 10.24 2.99
N GLN A 52 14.61 9.29 3.69
CA GLN A 52 14.84 7.86 3.48
C GLN A 52 13.60 7.29 2.81
N GLY A 53 13.44 7.56 1.51
CA GLY A 53 12.22 7.20 0.79
C GLY A 53 11.84 5.72 0.85
N TYR A 54 12.83 4.83 0.95
CA TYR A 54 12.62 3.39 1.14
C TYR A 54 12.06 2.99 2.53
N HIS A 55 12.04 3.93 3.47
CA HIS A 55 11.39 3.87 4.77
C HIS A 55 10.24 4.88 4.90
N TRP A 56 9.59 5.23 3.78
CA TRP A 56 8.47 6.17 3.77
C TRP A 56 8.81 7.52 4.42
N ASN A 57 10.06 7.97 4.24
CA ASN A 57 10.57 9.22 4.82
C ASN A 57 10.41 9.29 6.35
N SER A 58 10.31 8.13 7.02
CA SER A 58 10.00 8.01 8.44
C SER A 58 8.70 8.73 8.86
N SER A 59 7.76 8.94 7.92
CA SER A 59 6.52 9.68 8.14
C SER A 59 5.54 8.86 8.98
N GLY A 60 5.28 9.31 10.21
CA GLY A 60 4.32 8.67 11.11
C GLY A 60 2.90 8.64 10.54
N GLU A 61 2.48 9.70 9.83
CA GLU A 61 1.18 9.75 9.15
C GLU A 61 1.08 8.67 8.08
N THR A 62 2.12 8.51 7.26
CA THR A 62 2.17 7.48 6.23
C THR A 62 1.99 6.08 6.83
N TYR A 63 2.74 5.78 7.90
CA TYR A 63 2.65 4.50 8.59
C TYR A 63 1.26 4.26 9.19
N TYR A 64 0.68 5.28 9.83
CA TYR A 64 -0.67 5.19 10.38
C TYR A 64 -1.70 4.89 9.30
N LEU A 65 -1.71 5.63 8.18
CA LEU A 65 -2.68 5.44 7.10
C LEU A 65 -2.54 4.07 6.42
N ILE A 66 -1.31 3.58 6.26
CA ILE A 66 -1.07 2.20 5.77
C ILE A 66 -1.71 1.19 6.72
N GLY A 67 -1.44 1.30 8.02
CA GLY A 67 -1.97 0.39 9.04
C GLY A 67 -3.49 0.44 9.14
N ASP A 68 -4.07 1.64 9.14
CA ASP A 68 -5.51 1.86 9.20
C ASP A 68 -6.23 1.23 8.00
N ALA A 69 -5.73 1.47 6.79
CA ALA A 69 -6.30 0.87 5.57
C ALA A 69 -6.18 -0.66 5.54
N MET A 70 -5.05 -1.21 6.02
CA MET A 70 -4.88 -2.67 6.17
C MET A 70 -5.83 -3.25 7.23
N GLY A 71 -6.05 -2.54 8.33
CA GLY A 71 -7.01 -2.92 9.37
C GLY A 71 -8.44 -3.00 8.83
N HIS A 72 -8.89 -1.98 8.09
CA HIS A 72 -10.19 -1.97 7.44
C HIS A 72 -10.35 -3.11 6.43
N ALA A 73 -9.35 -3.33 5.56
CA ALA A 73 -9.37 -4.44 4.61
C ALA A 73 -9.46 -5.80 5.31
N MET A 74 -8.80 -5.97 6.45
CA MET A 74 -8.90 -7.19 7.25
C MET A 74 -10.29 -7.38 7.86
N LEU A 75 -10.92 -6.31 8.37
CA LEU A 75 -12.28 -6.37 8.88
C LEU A 75 -13.28 -6.80 7.79
N ASP A 76 -13.11 -6.30 6.55
CA ASP A 76 -13.96 -6.70 5.43
C ASP A 76 -13.78 -8.16 5.04
N LEU A 77 -12.54 -8.66 5.02
CA LEU A 77 -12.26 -10.09 4.82
C LEU A 77 -12.92 -10.96 5.90
N LEU A 78 -12.87 -10.53 7.17
CA LEU A 78 -13.50 -11.27 8.28
C LEU A 78 -15.04 -11.24 8.22
N ARG A 79 -15.63 -10.17 7.70
CA ARG A 79 -17.09 -10.05 7.50
C ARG A 79 -17.57 -10.92 6.34
N GLY A 80 -16.81 -11.00 5.24
CA GLY A 80 -17.14 -11.81 4.06
C GLY A 80 -16.95 -13.32 4.23
N LYS A 81 -16.34 -13.77 5.33
CA LYS A 81 -16.18 -15.19 5.69
C LYS A 81 -17.35 -15.79 6.49
N ARG A 82 -18.38 -14.99 6.80
CA ARG A 82 -19.58 -15.46 7.50
C ARG A 82 -20.66 -15.93 6.54
#